data_AF-A0A9X2UBD1-F1
#
_entry.id   AF-A0A9X2UBD1-F1
#
_cell.length_a   1.000
_cell.length_b   1.000
_cell.length_c   1.000
_cell.angle_alpha   90.00
_cell.angle_beta   90.00
_cell.angle_gamma   90.00
#
_symmetry.space_group_name_H-M   'P 1'
#
loop_
_entity.id
_entity.type
_entity.pdbx_description
1 polymer ?
#
loop_
_entity_poly.entity_id
_entity_poly.type
_entity_poly.pdbx_seq_one_letter_code
_entity_poly.pdbx_strand_id
1 'polypeptide(L)'
;MALVRDAAERLVYVLPLGAVVDDMGRVIDRINAHFGTDFDRFEHTPDAVAEVHAGRGYHAGPSEQRDQLKADTRADFDAQLQADPALRHTLEEANALHDALTRKREAEYR
;
A
#
# COMPACT_ATOMS: atom_id res chain seq x y z
N MET A 1 -18.21 5.46 9.94
CA MET A 1 -18.80 5.32 8.60
C MET A 1 -19.39 6.67 8.23
N ALA A 2 -18.82 7.36 7.26
CA ALA A 2 -19.39 8.61 6.75
C ALA A 2 -20.00 8.35 5.38
N LEU A 3 -21.29 8.66 5.23
CA LEU A 3 -21.99 8.61 3.95
C LEU A 3 -21.79 9.96 3.27
N VAL A 4 -21.11 9.96 2.12
CA VAL A 4 -20.95 11.16 1.30
C VAL A 4 -21.74 10.95 0.02
N ARG A 5 -22.59 11.92 -0.32
CA ARG A 5 -23.27 11.97 -1.61
C ARG A 5 -22.36 12.71 -2.57
N ASP A 6 -21.95 12.05 -3.66
CA ASP A 6 -21.27 12.73 -4.75
C ASP A 6 -22.29 13.50 -5.62
N ALA A 7 -21.81 14.43 -6.43
CA ALA A 7 -22.57 15.33 -7.30
C ALA A 7 -23.55 14.60 -8.25
N ALA A 8 -23.38 13.29 -8.46
CA ALA A 8 -24.25 12.44 -9.26
C ALA A 8 -25.23 11.56 -8.45
N GLU A 9 -25.52 11.91 -7.19
CA GLU A 9 -26.40 11.16 -6.26
C GLU A 9 -25.98 9.71 -5.95
N ARG A 10 -24.76 9.32 -6.33
CA ARG A 10 -24.21 8.01 -5.97
C ARG A 10 -23.76 8.02 -4.51
N LEU A 11 -24.18 7.00 -3.77
CA LEU A 11 -23.74 6.77 -2.40
C LEU A 11 -22.26 6.39 -2.40
N VAL A 12 -21.40 7.26 -1.88
CA VAL A 12 -19.98 6.99 -1.66
C VAL A 12 -19.77 6.73 -0.18
N TYR A 13 -19.27 5.53 0.14
CA TYR A 13 -18.91 5.15 1.50
C TYR A 13 -17.41 5.36 1.67
N VAL A 14 -17.02 6.24 2.60
CA VAL A 14 -15.62 6.39 3.00
C VAL A 14 -15.38 5.59 4.28
N LEU A 15 -14.50 4.60 4.18
CA LEU A 15 -14.12 3.70 5.26
C LEU A 15 -12.58 3.71 5.42
N PRO A 16 -12.06 3.57 6.65
CA PRO A 16 -10.65 3.30 6.86
C PRO A 16 -10.24 2.02 6.11
N LEU A 17 -9.05 2.01 5.52
CA LEU A 17 -8.56 0.86 4.75
C LEU A 17 -8.69 -0.46 5.52
N GLY A 18 -8.40 -0.48 6.82
CA GLY A 18 -8.58 -1.68 7.66
C GLY A 18 -10.00 -2.24 7.62
N ALA A 19 -11.01 -1.38 7.74
CA ALA A 19 -12.41 -1.81 7.67
C ALA A 19 -12.85 -2.26 6.26
N VAL A 20 -12.15 -1.83 5.21
CA VAL A 20 -12.39 -2.30 3.82
C VAL A 20 -11.75 -3.67 3.60
N VAL A 21 -10.55 -3.89 4.15
CA VAL A 21 -9.85 -5.18 4.08
C VAL A 21 -10.64 -6.27 4.80
N ASP A 22 -11.27 -5.93 5.93
CA ASP A 22 -12.08 -6.88 6.72
C ASP A 22 -13.38 -7.32 6.02
N ASP A 23 -13.86 -6.60 4.99
CA ASP A 23 -15.12 -6.89 4.28
C ASP A 23 -14.93 -6.98 2.75
N MET A 24 -13.75 -7.42 2.32
CA MET A 24 -13.44 -7.59 0.90
C MET A 24 -14.37 -8.60 0.21
N GLY A 25 -14.92 -9.57 0.97
CA GLY A 25 -15.91 -10.51 0.47
C GLY A 25 -17.16 -9.82 -0.09
N ARG A 26 -17.71 -8.80 0.58
CA ARG A 26 -18.86 -8.05 0.04
C ARG A 26 -18.50 -7.19 -1.16
N VAL A 27 -17.26 -6.73 -1.27
CA VAL A 27 -16.78 -6.01 -2.46
C VAL A 27 -16.76 -6.97 -3.65
N ILE A 28 -16.21 -8.18 -3.48
CA ILE A 28 -16.19 -9.24 -4.50
C ILE A 28 -17.62 -9.62 -4.91
N ASP A 29 -18.52 -9.82 -3.95
CA ASP A 29 -19.94 -10.15 -4.23
C ASP A 29 -20.59 -9.08 -5.12
N ARG A 30 -20.34 -7.79 -4.84
CA ARG A 30 -20.88 -6.68 -5.64
C ARG A 30 -20.27 -6.60 -7.04
N ILE A 31 -18.97 -6.86 -7.17
CA ILE A 31 -18.27 -6.88 -8.47
C ILE A 31 -18.84 -8.00 -9.32
N ASN A 32 -18.95 -9.21 -8.77
CA ASN A 32 -19.55 -10.37 -9.43
C ASN A 32 -20.99 -10.09 -9.88
N ALA A 33 -21.81 -9.52 -9.01
CA ALA A 33 -23.19 -9.18 -9.35
C ALA A 33 -23.29 -8.08 -10.43
N HIS A 34 -22.40 -7.08 -10.41
CA HIS A 34 -22.47 -5.96 -11.35
C HIS A 34 -21.94 -6.30 -12.74
N PHE A 35 -20.85 -7.07 -12.81
CA PHE A 35 -20.15 -7.38 -14.06
C PHE A 35 -20.43 -8.79 -14.60
N GLY A 36 -21.14 -9.64 -13.85
CA GLY A 36 -21.38 -11.03 -14.23
C GLY A 36 -20.13 -11.91 -14.15
N THR A 37 -19.19 -11.56 -13.26
CA THR A 37 -17.96 -12.33 -13.00
C THR A 37 -18.15 -13.33 -11.87
N ASP A 38 -17.19 -14.24 -11.70
CA ASP A 38 -17.19 -15.33 -10.72
C ASP A 38 -15.93 -15.36 -9.85
N PHE A 39 -15.39 -14.19 -9.49
CA PHE A 39 -14.20 -14.12 -8.66
C PHE A 39 -14.39 -14.84 -7.33
N ASP A 40 -13.43 -15.67 -6.96
CA ASP A 40 -13.40 -16.36 -5.68
C ASP A 40 -13.36 -15.36 -4.53
N ARG A 41 -14.17 -15.66 -3.51
CA ARG A 41 -14.18 -14.90 -2.28
C ARG A 41 -12.95 -15.28 -1.43
N PHE A 42 -12.04 -14.34 -1.25
CA PHE A 42 -10.97 -14.49 -0.29
C PHE A 42 -11.46 -14.14 1.11
N GLU A 43 -11.67 -15.14 1.96
CA GLU A 43 -11.88 -14.95 3.39
C GLU A 43 -10.53 -14.63 4.04
N HIS A 44 -10.40 -13.43 4.60
CA HIS A 44 -9.13 -12.91 5.11
C HIS A 44 -8.76 -13.51 6.49
N THR A 45 -8.72 -14.84 6.58
CA THR A 45 -8.30 -15.56 7.79
C THR A 45 -6.78 -15.69 7.85
N PRO A 46 -6.17 -15.83 9.05
CA PRO A 46 -4.74 -16.06 9.18
C PRO A 46 -4.25 -17.27 8.36
N ASP A 47 -5.03 -18.35 8.34
CA ASP A 47 -4.68 -19.58 7.61
C ASP A 47 -4.73 -19.39 6.08
N ALA A 48 -5.75 -18.68 5.57
CA ALA A 48 -5.86 -18.39 4.14
C ALA A 48 -4.73 -17.45 3.66
N VAL A 49 -4.34 -16.47 4.49
CA VAL A 49 -3.18 -15.62 4.24
C VAL A 49 -1.88 -16.43 4.24
N ALA A 50 -1.71 -17.33 5.22
CA ALA A 50 -0.55 -18.21 5.29
C ALA A 50 -0.44 -19.13 4.07
N GLU A 51 -1.55 -19.70 3.61
CA GLU A 51 -1.61 -20.52 2.40
C GLU A 51 -1.22 -19.74 1.15
N VAL A 52 -1.76 -18.52 0.99
CA VAL A 52 -1.38 -17.62 -0.12
C VAL A 52 0.12 -17.33 -0.10
N HIS A 53 0.70 -17.04 1.07
CA HIS A 53 2.12 -16.78 1.20
C HIS A 53 2.98 -18.03 0.95
N ALA A 54 2.54 -19.21 1.40
CA ALA A 54 3.25 -20.47 1.20
C ALA A 54 3.29 -20.87 -0.29
N GLY A 55 2.18 -20.68 -1.01
CA GLY A 55 2.03 -21.13 -2.40
C GLY A 55 2.59 -20.17 -3.46
N ARG A 56 2.78 -18.89 -3.13
CA ARG A 56 3.13 -17.85 -4.13
C ARG A 56 4.55 -17.29 -3.98
N GLY A 57 5.37 -17.87 -3.10
CA GLY A 57 6.79 -17.54 -2.96
C GLY A 57 7.07 -16.19 -2.27
N TYR A 58 8.35 -15.81 -2.19
CA TYR A 58 8.82 -14.72 -1.32
C TYR A 58 8.21 -13.33 -1.61
N HIS A 59 7.66 -13.11 -2.81
CA HIS A 59 7.07 -11.83 -3.22
C HIS A 59 5.60 -11.66 -2.80
N ALA A 60 4.94 -12.75 -2.42
CA ALA A 60 3.52 -12.75 -2.09
C ALA A 60 3.22 -12.32 -0.66
N GLY A 61 4.24 -12.18 0.19
CA GLY A 61 4.09 -11.78 1.59
C GLY A 61 5.40 -11.38 2.25
N PRO A 62 5.36 -10.96 3.52
CA PRO A 62 6.55 -10.86 4.36
C PRO A 62 7.27 -12.21 4.39
N SER A 63 8.58 -12.20 4.17
CA SER A 63 9.42 -13.39 4.23
C SER A 63 10.84 -12.99 4.59
N GLU A 64 11.58 -13.89 5.24
CA GLU A 64 12.98 -13.66 5.60
C GLU A 64 13.82 -13.30 4.37
N GLN A 65 13.60 -13.99 3.24
CA GLN A 65 14.28 -13.69 1.98
C GLN A 65 14.00 -12.27 1.49
N ARG A 66 12.76 -11.80 1.58
CA ARG A 66 12.39 -10.43 1.20
C ARG A 66 13.01 -9.39 2.13
N ASP A 67 13.05 -9.68 3.42
CA ASP A 67 13.63 -8.78 4.41
C ASP A 67 15.15 -8.70 4.25
N GLN A 68 15.81 -9.83 3.94
CA GLN A 68 17.23 -9.86 3.59
C GLN A 68 17.52 -9.03 2.34
N LEU A 69 16.74 -9.21 1.26
CA LEU A 69 16.91 -8.44 0.03
C LEU A 69 16.82 -6.92 0.28
N LYS A 70 15.89 -6.49 1.15
CA LYS A 70 15.76 -5.09 1.54
C LYS A 70 16.97 -4.60 2.34
N ALA A 71 17.45 -5.41 3.28
CA ALA A 71 18.62 -5.08 4.08
C ALA A 71 19.87 -4.92 3.19
N ASP A 72 20.08 -5.85 2.26
CA ASP A 72 21.20 -5.83 1.32
C ASP A 72 21.12 -4.62 0.39
N THR A 73 19.95 -4.39 -0.21
CA THR A 73 19.72 -3.21 -1.08
C THR A 73 19.96 -1.91 -0.33
N ARG A 74 19.56 -1.85 0.95
CA ARG A 74 19.80 -0.66 1.79
C ARG A 74 21.29 -0.47 2.05
N ALA A 75 22.01 -1.53 2.42
CA ALA A 75 23.43 -1.47 2.68
C ALA A 75 24.21 -1.02 1.43
N ASP A 76 23.87 -1.55 0.26
CA ASP A 76 24.47 -1.17 -1.02
C ASP A 76 24.23 0.32 -1.34
N PHE A 77 23.00 0.79 -1.13
CA PHE A 77 22.68 2.20 -1.32
C PHE A 77 23.46 3.10 -0.36
N ASP A 78 23.55 2.73 0.92
CA ASP A 78 24.28 3.51 1.92
C ASP A 78 25.79 3.56 1.60
N ALA A 79 26.36 2.46 1.09
CA ALA A 79 27.74 2.44 0.61
C ALA A 79 27.95 3.35 -0.61
N GLN A 80 27.03 3.33 -1.58
CA GLN A 80 27.07 4.24 -2.73
C GLN A 80 26.95 5.70 -2.30
N LEU A 81 26.04 6.00 -1.37
CA LEU A 81 25.83 7.33 -0.84
C LEU A 81 27.09 7.88 -0.15
N GLN A 82 27.84 7.04 0.57
CA GLN A 82 29.13 7.45 1.15
C GLN A 82 30.19 7.74 0.09
N ALA A 83 30.21 6.96 -0.98
CA ALA A 83 31.21 7.06 -2.04
C ALA A 83 30.94 8.17 -3.07
N ASP A 84 29.66 8.52 -3.31
CA ASP A 84 29.25 9.44 -4.38
C ASP A 84 28.69 10.77 -3.81
N PRO A 85 29.46 11.89 -3.91
CA PRO A 85 29.00 13.21 -3.50
C PRO A 85 27.80 13.75 -4.30
N ALA A 86 27.67 13.40 -5.58
CA ALA A 86 26.55 13.85 -6.39
C ALA A 86 25.25 13.18 -5.94
N LEU A 87 25.32 11.88 -5.65
CA LEU A 87 24.19 11.13 -5.09
C LEU A 87 23.75 11.72 -3.73
N ARG A 88 24.69 12.11 -2.87
CA ARG A 88 24.37 12.79 -1.59
C ARG A 88 23.62 14.08 -1.81
N HIS A 89 24.12 14.93 -2.71
CA HIS A 89 23.48 16.19 -3.04
C HIS A 89 22.05 15.97 -3.56
N THR A 90 21.85 15.03 -4.47
CA THR A 90 20.52 14.69 -4.98
C THR A 90 19.58 14.21 -3.88
N LEU A 91 20.06 13.40 -2.93
CA LEU A 91 19.25 12.94 -1.81
C LEU A 91 18.87 14.09 -0.86
N GLU A 92 19.80 15.02 -0.59
CA GLU A 92 19.54 16.23 0.20
C GLU A 92 18.46 17.11 -0.44
N GLU A 93 18.54 17.35 -1.75
CA GLU A 93 17.53 18.11 -2.50
C GLU A 93 16.15 17.42 -2.48
N ALA A 94 16.12 16.10 -2.67
CA ALA A 94 14.89 15.32 -2.64
C ALA A 94 14.21 15.37 -1.27
N ASN A 95 14.98 15.27 -0.18
CA ASN A 95 14.47 15.37 1.19
C ASN A 95 13.93 16.79 1.47
N ALA A 96 14.65 17.83 1.07
CA ALA A 96 14.20 19.22 1.23
C ALA A 96 12.87 19.48 0.50
N LEU A 97 12.71 18.92 -0.71
CA LEU A 97 11.48 19.00 -1.48
C LEU A 97 10.33 18.25 -0.78
N HIS A 98 10.58 17.03 -0.30
CA HIS A 98 9.57 16.25 0.43
C HIS A 98 9.06 17.00 1.67
N ASP A 99 9.96 17.56 2.48
CA ASP A 99 9.61 18.32 3.67
C ASP A 99 8.77 19.56 3.34
N ALA A 100 9.12 20.27 2.26
CA ALA A 100 8.35 21.42 1.80
C ALA A 100 6.92 21.04 1.40
N LEU A 101 6.76 19.93 0.68
CA LEU A 101 5.44 19.43 0.25
C LEU A 101 4.62 18.91 1.42
N THR A 102 5.24 18.20 2.37
CA THR A 102 4.55 17.71 3.58
C THR A 102 4.04 18.85 4.43
N ARG A 103 4.88 19.88 4.69
CA ARG A 103 4.46 21.09 5.42
C ARG A 103 3.33 21.84 4.73
N LYS A 104 3.41 22.00 3.41
CA LYS A 104 2.35 22.66 2.62
C LYS A 104 1.02 21.90 2.76
N ARG A 105 1.06 20.58 2.59
CA ARG A 105 -0.11 19.71 2.74
C ARG A 105 -0.72 19.84 4.14
N GLU A 106 0.09 19.80 5.19
CA GLU A 106 -0.39 19.96 6.56
C GLU A 106 -1.02 21.33 6.83
N ALA A 107 -0.53 22.40 6.20
CA ALA A 107 -1.12 23.73 6.31
C ALA A 107 -2.46 23.85 5.57
N GLU A 108 -2.65 23.11 4.47
CA GLU A 108 -3.90 23.10 3.70
C GLU A 108 -5.05 22.33 4.39
N TYR A 109 -4.74 21.42 5.33
CA TYR A 109 -5.71 20.63 6.09
C TYR A 109 -5.93 21.10 7.54
N ARG A 110 -5.38 22.27 7.91
CA ARG A 110 -5.67 22.95 9.18
C ARG A 110 -6.67 24.08 8.97
#